data_AF-A0A5N5IRY3-F1
#
_entry.id   AF-A0A5N5IRY3-F1
#
_cell.length_a   1.000
_cell.length_b   1.000
_cell.length_c   1.000
_cell.angle_alpha   90.00
_cell.angle_beta   90.00
_cell.angle_gamma   90.00
#
_symmetry.space_group_name_H-M   'P 1'
#
loop_
_entity.id
_entity.type
_entity.pdbx_description
1 polymer ?
#
loop_
_entity_poly.entity_id
_entity_poly.type
_entity_poly.pdbx_seq_one_letter_code
_entity_poly.pdbx_strand_id
1 'polypeptide(L)'
;MDVRDSLNFHTYIEHSQSLLVAADCNLDLLKESFKNEPNDRIKSIGLFRSSKLLYAVSIELILKARGLFEERSSIKNGEIKSFNEYLNKWREKTNGHDFLKIIKKYNIEINEEDKSMLDEIAQFTSWAGRFPYPKNESTVIEMEKNGRNLGSIGLRYKVWANEFHKRQVYIMAG
;
A
#
# COMPACT_ATOMS: atom_id res chain seq x y z
N MET A 1 10.96 -28.15 -8.81
CA MET A 1 9.92 -28.10 -7.77
C MET A 1 9.09 -26.87 -8.09
N ASP A 2 7.78 -27.04 -8.30
CA ASP A 2 6.93 -25.90 -8.65
C ASP A 2 6.81 -24.95 -7.45
N VAL A 3 7.02 -23.66 -7.72
CA VAL A 3 6.88 -22.61 -6.71
C VAL A 3 5.38 -22.40 -6.46
N ARG A 4 4.96 -22.51 -5.20
CA ARG A 4 3.56 -22.26 -4.79
C ARG A 4 3.14 -20.84 -5.17
N ASP A 5 1.91 -20.65 -5.62
CA ASP A 5 1.39 -19.30 -5.98
C ASP A 5 1.50 -18.29 -4.85
N SER A 6 1.33 -18.72 -3.60
CA SER A 6 1.50 -17.86 -2.41
C SER A 6 2.92 -17.30 -2.22
N LEU A 7 3.90 -17.88 -2.91
CA LEU A 7 5.32 -17.49 -2.94
C LEU A 7 5.76 -16.99 -4.33
N ASN A 8 4.86 -16.98 -5.30
CA ASN A 8 5.13 -16.48 -6.63
C ASN A 8 4.93 -14.96 -6.66
N PHE A 9 5.99 -14.21 -6.91
CA PHE A 9 5.92 -12.74 -6.94
C PHE A 9 5.00 -12.21 -8.05
N HIS A 10 4.80 -12.95 -9.16
CA HIS A 10 3.89 -12.55 -10.23
C HIS A 10 2.43 -12.47 -9.74
N THR A 11 2.00 -13.39 -8.89
CA THR A 11 0.67 -13.36 -8.26
C THR A 11 0.44 -12.06 -7.47
N TYR A 12 1.49 -11.55 -6.82
CA TYR A 12 1.42 -10.30 -6.07
C TYR A 12 1.46 -9.07 -6.98
N ILE A 13 2.22 -9.12 -8.09
CA ILE A 13 2.20 -8.06 -9.11
C ILE A 13 0.79 -7.90 -9.67
N GLU A 14 0.15 -8.99 -10.10
CA GLU A 14 -1.19 -8.97 -10.68
C GLU A 14 -2.22 -8.42 -9.68
N HIS A 15 -2.21 -8.91 -8.45
CA HIS A 15 -3.12 -8.44 -7.40
C HIS A 15 -2.86 -6.96 -7.07
N SER A 16 -1.60 -6.55 -6.99
CA SER A 16 -1.24 -5.16 -6.78
C SER A 16 -1.79 -4.26 -7.91
N GLN A 17 -1.60 -4.65 -9.17
CA GLN A 17 -2.11 -3.90 -10.32
C GLN A 17 -3.64 -3.82 -10.36
N SER A 18 -4.37 -4.88 -9.99
CA SER A 18 -5.83 -4.86 -9.98
C SER A 18 -6.38 -3.85 -8.96
N LEU A 19 -5.76 -3.76 -7.77
CA LEU A 19 -6.11 -2.76 -6.77
C LEU A 19 -5.75 -1.33 -7.21
N LEU A 20 -4.63 -1.16 -7.91
CA LEU A 20 -4.23 0.14 -8.46
C LEU A 20 -5.27 0.66 -9.47
N VAL A 21 -5.73 -0.20 -10.38
CA VAL A 21 -6.79 0.14 -11.36
C VAL A 21 -8.09 0.51 -10.65
N ALA A 22 -8.49 -0.26 -9.64
CA ALA A 22 -9.68 0.06 -8.85
C ALA A 22 -9.56 1.40 -8.10
N ALA A 23 -8.37 1.72 -7.57
CA ALA A 23 -8.09 2.99 -6.91
C ALA A 23 -8.23 4.17 -7.89
N ASP A 24 -7.68 4.02 -9.11
CA ASP A 24 -7.79 5.03 -10.16
C ASP A 24 -9.23 5.28 -10.58
N CYS A 25 -10.04 4.22 -10.75
CA CYS A 25 -11.47 4.33 -11.04
C CYS A 25 -12.23 5.06 -9.93
N ASN A 26 -11.97 4.73 -8.66
CA ASN A 26 -12.63 5.41 -7.54
C ASN A 26 -12.23 6.90 -7.45
N LEU A 27 -10.99 7.24 -7.79
CA LEU A 27 -10.52 8.62 -7.83
C LEU A 27 -11.21 9.42 -8.94
N ASP A 28 -11.46 8.80 -10.09
CA ASP A 28 -12.17 9.47 -11.19
C ASP A 28 -13.65 9.68 -10.83
N LEU A 29 -14.31 8.70 -10.19
CA LEU A 29 -15.65 8.87 -9.61
C LEU A 29 -15.71 9.96 -8.53
N LEU A 30 -14.65 10.11 -7.72
CA LEU A 30 -14.55 11.17 -6.71
C LEU A 30 -14.49 12.56 -7.36
N LYS A 31 -13.74 12.70 -8.46
CA LYS A 31 -13.68 13.98 -9.20
C LYS A 31 -15.05 14.32 -9.80
N GLU A 32 -15.79 13.33 -10.28
CA GLU A 32 -17.14 13.50 -10.79
C GLU A 32 -18.14 13.90 -9.70
N SER A 33 -17.99 13.36 -8.48
CA SER A 33 -18.88 13.71 -7.36
C SER A 33 -18.74 15.16 -6.91
N PHE A 34 -17.63 15.84 -7.22
CA PHE A 34 -17.48 17.27 -6.99
C PHE A 34 -18.15 18.16 -8.05
N LYS A 35 -18.48 17.61 -9.23
CA LYS A 35 -19.12 18.36 -10.34
C LYS A 35 -20.64 18.36 -10.25
N ASN A 36 -21.20 17.29 -9.69
CA ASN A 36 -22.62 17.18 -9.40
C ASN A 36 -22.89 17.80 -8.01
N GLU A 37 -24.07 18.38 -7.78
CA GLU A 37 -24.41 19.19 -6.60
C GLU A 37 -23.82 18.74 -5.23
N PRO A 38 -23.67 19.64 -4.23
CA PRO A 38 -23.03 19.39 -2.93
C PRO A 38 -23.62 18.26 -2.05
N ASN A 39 -24.66 17.57 -2.53
CA ASN A 39 -25.51 16.66 -1.76
C ASN A 39 -24.95 15.25 -1.54
N ASP A 40 -23.79 14.89 -2.10
CA ASP A 40 -23.21 13.56 -1.87
C ASP A 40 -21.85 13.58 -1.16
N ARG A 41 -21.80 14.31 -0.05
CA ARG A 41 -20.66 14.34 0.87
C ARG A 41 -20.28 12.93 1.34
N ILE A 42 -21.24 12.06 1.61
CA ILE A 42 -20.99 10.70 2.11
C ILE A 42 -20.31 9.84 1.04
N LYS A 43 -20.80 9.85 -0.20
CA LYS A 43 -20.12 9.18 -1.32
C LYS A 43 -18.73 9.73 -1.54
N SER A 44 -18.55 11.05 -1.50
CA SER A 44 -17.23 11.68 -1.68
C SER A 44 -16.23 11.22 -0.60
N ILE A 45 -16.65 11.17 0.66
CA ILE A 45 -15.83 10.62 1.76
C ILE A 45 -15.55 9.14 1.55
N GLY A 46 -16.53 8.35 1.13
CA GLY A 46 -16.39 6.92 0.86
C GLY A 46 -15.41 6.63 -0.28
N LEU A 47 -15.55 7.32 -1.41
CA LEU A 47 -14.65 7.23 -2.56
C LEU A 47 -13.23 7.68 -2.20
N PHE A 48 -13.07 8.77 -1.45
CA PHE A 48 -11.77 9.21 -0.93
C PHE A 48 -11.09 8.12 -0.10
N ARG A 49 -11.79 7.59 0.93
CA ARG A 49 -11.23 6.60 1.85
C ARG A 49 -10.89 5.29 1.16
N SER A 50 -11.81 4.81 0.32
CA SER A 50 -11.61 3.55 -0.43
C SER A 50 -10.46 3.68 -1.43
N SER A 51 -10.37 4.77 -2.20
CA SER A 51 -9.25 5.01 -3.13
C SER A 51 -7.91 4.99 -2.39
N LYS A 52 -7.81 5.72 -1.26
CA LYS A 52 -6.55 5.79 -0.49
C LYS A 52 -6.17 4.45 0.10
N LEU A 53 -7.13 3.68 0.61
CA LEU A 53 -6.89 2.32 1.09
C LEU A 53 -6.41 1.40 -0.05
N LEU A 54 -7.04 1.46 -1.22
CA LEU A 54 -6.65 0.65 -2.37
C LEU A 54 -5.23 0.98 -2.85
N TYR A 55 -4.86 2.27 -2.97
CA TYR A 55 -3.47 2.64 -3.25
C TYR A 55 -2.51 2.09 -2.19
N ALA A 56 -2.87 2.22 -0.91
CA ALA A 56 -2.00 1.80 0.18
C ALA A 56 -1.75 0.27 0.17
N VAL A 57 -2.80 -0.52 -0.04
CA VAL A 57 -2.69 -1.99 -0.16
C VAL A 57 -1.98 -2.39 -1.45
N SER A 58 -2.24 -1.67 -2.56
CA SER A 58 -1.53 -1.86 -3.82
C SER A 58 -0.02 -1.73 -3.64
N ILE A 59 0.44 -0.64 -3.02
CA ILE A 59 1.86 -0.39 -2.74
C ILE A 59 2.43 -1.43 -1.76
N GLU A 60 1.66 -1.86 -0.77
CA GLU A 60 2.08 -2.96 0.11
C GLU A 60 2.37 -4.24 -0.67
N LEU A 61 1.47 -4.60 -1.60
CA LEU A 61 1.58 -5.82 -2.39
C LEU A 61 2.77 -5.76 -3.36
N ILE A 62 3.04 -4.62 -4.00
CA ILE A 62 4.19 -4.53 -4.91
C ILE A 62 5.52 -4.60 -4.16
N LEU A 63 5.60 -4.03 -2.94
CA LEU A 63 6.76 -4.18 -2.07
C LEU A 63 6.94 -5.64 -1.63
N LYS A 64 5.86 -6.36 -1.32
CA LYS A 64 5.93 -7.79 -1.02
C LYS A 64 6.36 -8.61 -2.24
N ALA A 65 5.87 -8.27 -3.43
CA ALA A 65 6.34 -8.89 -4.68
C ALA A 65 7.86 -8.70 -4.84
N ARG A 66 8.36 -7.49 -4.58
CA ARG A 66 9.80 -7.20 -4.61
C ARG A 66 10.58 -8.07 -3.62
N GLY A 67 10.10 -8.22 -2.39
CA GLY A 67 10.72 -9.11 -1.40
C GLY A 67 10.70 -10.58 -1.84
N LEU A 68 9.59 -11.08 -2.40
CA LEU A 68 9.51 -12.44 -2.94
C LEU A 68 10.49 -12.66 -4.11
N PHE A 69 10.66 -11.66 -4.97
CA PHE A 69 11.64 -11.70 -6.06
C PHE A 69 13.08 -11.79 -5.52
N GLU A 70 13.43 -11.01 -4.50
CA GLU A 70 14.76 -11.09 -3.88
C GLU A 70 15.01 -12.46 -3.22
N GLU A 71 13.98 -13.06 -2.63
CA GLU A 71 14.04 -14.37 -1.97
C GLU A 71 13.87 -15.57 -2.94
N ARG A 72 13.78 -15.33 -4.26
CA ARG A 72 13.45 -16.37 -5.27
C ARG A 72 14.36 -17.60 -5.21
N SER A 73 15.64 -17.42 -4.89
CA SER A 73 16.61 -18.51 -4.75
C SER A 73 16.33 -19.37 -3.52
N SER A 74 16.05 -18.73 -2.37
CA SER A 74 15.67 -19.40 -1.11
C SER A 74 14.30 -20.09 -1.20
N ILE A 75 13.41 -19.58 -2.05
CA ILE A 75 12.14 -20.27 -2.35
C ILE A 75 12.41 -21.51 -3.21
N LYS A 76 13.21 -21.37 -4.27
CA LYS A 76 13.54 -22.48 -5.19
C LYS A 76 14.31 -23.61 -4.52
N ASN A 77 15.20 -23.32 -3.57
CA ASN A 77 15.98 -24.32 -2.85
C ASN A 77 15.24 -24.90 -1.63
N GLY A 78 14.04 -24.41 -1.32
CA GLY A 78 13.20 -24.91 -0.24
C GLY A 78 13.56 -24.39 1.16
N GLU A 79 14.40 -23.37 1.29
CA GLU A 79 14.62 -22.65 2.56
C GLU A 79 13.37 -21.89 3.01
N ILE A 80 12.57 -21.39 2.06
CA ILE A 80 11.27 -20.74 2.31
C ILE A 80 10.18 -21.61 1.69
N LYS A 81 9.36 -22.25 2.53
CA LYS A 81 8.34 -23.23 2.13
C LYS A 81 6.92 -22.69 2.23
N SER A 82 6.74 -21.60 2.97
CA SER A 82 5.42 -21.01 3.22
C SER A 82 5.46 -19.49 3.21
N PHE A 83 4.30 -18.88 2.93
CA PHE A 83 4.16 -17.43 2.98
C PHE A 83 4.44 -16.87 4.39
N ASN A 84 4.09 -17.61 5.44
CA ASN A 84 4.40 -17.22 6.82
C ASN A 84 5.92 -17.18 7.08
N GLU A 85 6.67 -18.16 6.56
CA GLU A 85 8.15 -18.13 6.65
C GLU A 85 8.73 -16.92 5.93
N TYR A 86 8.23 -16.60 4.74
CA TYR A 86 8.61 -15.37 4.02
C TYR A 86 8.31 -14.12 4.86
N LEU A 87 7.10 -13.97 5.40
CA LEU A 87 6.73 -12.83 6.24
C LEU A 87 7.65 -12.69 7.45
N ASN A 88 8.02 -13.80 8.08
CA ASN A 88 8.89 -13.80 9.27
C ASN A 88 10.33 -13.34 8.99
N LYS A 89 10.76 -13.20 7.72
CA LYS A 89 12.10 -12.68 7.38
C LYS A 89 12.32 -11.21 7.74
N TRP A 90 11.24 -10.45 7.84
CA TRP A 90 11.25 -9.01 8.10
C TRP A 90 10.21 -8.57 9.11
N ARG A 91 9.18 -9.39 9.36
CA ARG A 91 8.19 -9.15 10.39
C ARG A 91 8.78 -9.45 11.77
N GLU A 92 9.08 -8.41 12.53
CA GLU A 92 9.19 -8.50 13.99
C GLU A 92 7.81 -8.70 14.63
N LYS A 93 7.74 -8.89 15.96
CA LYS A 93 6.49 -9.17 16.71
C LYS A 93 5.34 -8.17 16.47
N THR A 94 5.55 -7.02 15.83
CA THR A 94 4.66 -5.85 15.98
C THR A 94 3.87 -5.38 14.76
N ASN A 95 4.17 -5.69 13.49
CA ASN A 95 3.19 -5.43 12.40
C ASN A 95 3.63 -6.03 11.05
N GLY A 96 2.69 -6.65 10.33
CA GLY A 96 2.92 -7.22 8.99
C GLY A 96 2.69 -6.25 7.83
N HIS A 97 2.42 -4.98 8.12
CA HIS A 97 2.06 -3.92 7.15
C HIS A 97 3.12 -2.81 7.06
N ASP A 98 4.32 -3.03 7.61
CA ASP A 98 5.35 -2.00 7.71
C ASP A 98 6.18 -1.93 6.42
N PHE A 99 5.83 -0.96 5.56
CA PHE A 99 6.50 -0.75 4.27
C PHE A 99 7.99 -0.49 4.41
N LEU A 100 8.38 0.32 5.41
CA LEU A 100 9.76 0.73 5.62
C LEU A 100 10.64 -0.47 6.03
N LYS A 101 10.08 -1.44 6.76
CA LYS A 101 10.80 -2.68 7.07
C LYS A 101 11.10 -3.52 5.83
N ILE A 102 10.15 -3.66 4.92
CA ILE A 102 10.36 -4.39 3.65
C ILE A 102 11.45 -3.67 2.83
N ILE A 103 11.32 -2.36 2.68
CA ILE A 103 12.26 -1.52 1.94
C ILE A 103 13.68 -1.65 2.50
N LYS A 104 13.83 -1.51 3.81
CA LYS A 104 15.12 -1.64 4.50
C LYS A 104 15.69 -3.05 4.37
N LYS A 105 14.87 -4.09 4.55
CA LYS A 105 15.31 -5.49 4.50
C LYS A 105 15.89 -5.85 3.13
N TYR A 106 15.20 -5.43 2.07
CA TYR A 106 15.53 -5.80 0.69
C TYR A 106 16.30 -4.71 -0.06
N ASN A 107 16.77 -3.68 0.66
CA ASN A 107 17.48 -2.53 0.11
C ASN A 107 16.79 -1.95 -1.15
N ILE A 108 15.47 -1.78 -1.07
CA ILE A 108 14.67 -1.25 -2.18
C ILE A 108 15.00 0.23 -2.31
N GLU A 109 15.50 0.63 -3.48
CA GLU A 109 15.79 2.02 -3.78
C GLU A 109 14.49 2.84 -3.80
N ILE A 110 14.45 3.88 -2.98
CA ILE A 110 13.36 4.85 -2.90
C ILE A 110 13.95 6.26 -2.88
N ASN A 111 13.24 7.21 -3.49
CA ASN A 111 13.60 8.62 -3.41
C ASN A 111 12.85 9.33 -2.26
N GLU A 112 13.14 10.62 -2.04
CA GLU A 112 12.47 11.39 -0.97
C GLU A 112 10.96 11.53 -1.19
N GLU A 113 10.49 11.58 -2.44
CA GLU A 113 9.06 11.60 -2.75
C GLU A 113 8.40 10.28 -2.35
N ASP A 114 9.00 9.15 -2.67
CA ASP A 114 8.52 7.82 -2.29
C ASP A 114 8.41 7.71 -0.78
N LYS A 115 9.44 8.14 -0.06
CA LYS A 115 9.45 8.14 1.40
C LYS A 115 8.29 8.95 1.97
N SER A 116 8.12 10.19 1.49
CA SER A 116 7.00 11.06 1.90
C SER A 116 5.65 10.40 1.62
N MET A 117 5.46 9.82 0.44
CA MET A 117 4.19 9.18 0.07
C MET A 117 3.93 7.92 0.88
N LEU A 118 4.95 7.08 1.10
CA LEU A 118 4.89 5.87 1.92
C LEU A 118 4.50 6.16 3.36
N ASP A 119 5.06 7.22 3.96
CA ASP A 119 4.72 7.64 5.32
C ASP A 119 3.24 8.07 5.41
N GLU A 120 2.72 8.77 4.39
CA GLU A 120 1.31 9.16 4.32
C GLU A 120 0.35 7.95 4.18
N ILE A 121 0.73 6.92 3.41
CA ILE A 121 -0.13 5.74 3.19
C ILE A 121 -0.01 4.67 4.28
N ALA A 122 1.10 4.60 5.01
CA ALA A 122 1.32 3.62 6.09
C ALA A 122 0.29 3.75 7.22
N GLN A 123 -0.15 4.98 7.52
CA GLN A 123 -1.21 5.20 8.50
C GLN A 123 -2.57 4.64 8.06
N PHE A 124 -2.83 4.66 6.75
CA PHE A 124 -4.09 4.17 6.16
C PHE A 124 -4.21 2.65 6.19
N THR A 125 -3.11 1.90 5.97
CA THR A 125 -3.10 0.44 6.14
C THR A 125 -3.18 0.03 7.61
N SER A 126 -2.59 0.83 8.51
CA SER A 126 -2.57 0.54 9.95
C SER A 126 -3.94 0.74 10.63
N TRP A 127 -4.59 1.88 10.41
CA TRP A 127 -5.88 2.17 11.06
C TRP A 127 -6.81 3.09 10.27
N ALA A 128 -6.29 4.13 9.58
CA ALA A 128 -7.13 5.23 9.08
C ALA A 128 -8.08 4.83 7.94
N GLY A 129 -7.81 3.71 7.26
CA GLY A 129 -8.75 3.11 6.30
C GLY A 129 -9.90 2.32 6.93
N ARG A 130 -9.83 2.01 8.24
CA ARG A 130 -10.77 1.11 8.94
C ARG A 130 -11.53 1.79 10.07
N PHE A 131 -10.87 2.71 10.78
CA PHE A 131 -11.41 3.35 11.98
C PHE A 131 -11.43 4.87 11.81
N PRO A 132 -12.44 5.56 12.36
CA PRO A 132 -12.51 7.02 12.34
C PRO A 132 -11.42 7.69 13.21
N TYR A 133 -10.80 6.93 14.12
CA TYR A 133 -9.80 7.36 15.09
C TYR A 133 -8.73 6.27 15.29
N PRO A 134 -7.49 6.65 15.65
CA PRO A 134 -6.43 5.70 15.97
C PRO A 134 -6.67 5.01 17.32
N LYS A 135 -5.92 3.95 17.60
CA LYS A 135 -5.95 3.26 18.90
C LYS A 135 -5.33 4.07 20.05
N ASN A 136 -4.52 5.07 19.75
CA ASN A 136 -3.79 5.85 20.74
C ASN A 136 -4.63 7.04 21.20
N GLU A 137 -5.02 7.04 22.48
CA GLU A 137 -5.85 8.08 23.10
C GLU A 137 -5.23 9.49 23.02
N SER A 138 -3.91 9.62 23.20
CA SER A 138 -3.26 10.93 23.09
C SER A 138 -3.40 11.53 21.69
N THR A 139 -3.33 10.68 20.65
CA THR A 139 -3.57 11.10 19.27
C THR A 139 -5.03 11.44 19.02
N VAL A 140 -5.98 10.73 19.65
CA VAL A 140 -7.41 11.06 19.57
C VAL A 140 -7.66 12.46 20.13
N ILE A 141 -7.17 12.75 21.33
CA ILE A 141 -7.31 14.05 21.99
C ILE A 141 -6.71 15.18 21.13
N GLU A 142 -5.56 14.93 20.49
CA GLU A 142 -4.95 15.90 19.59
C GLU A 142 -5.82 16.18 18.35
N MET A 143 -6.35 15.12 17.72
CA MET A 143 -7.23 15.25 16.55
C MET A 143 -8.56 15.94 16.87
N GLU A 144 -9.07 15.78 18.09
CA GLU A 144 -10.29 16.47 18.54
C GLU A 144 -10.05 17.97 18.76
N LYS A 145 -8.88 18.35 19.26
CA LYS A 145 -8.50 19.76 19.47
C LYS A 145 -8.14 20.49 18.17
N ASN A 146 -7.38 19.83 17.31
CA ASN A 146 -6.77 20.47 16.13
C ASN A 146 -7.45 20.10 14.80
N GLY A 147 -8.46 19.23 14.84
CA GLY A 147 -9.10 18.68 13.65
C GLY A 147 -8.41 17.44 13.10
N ARG A 148 -9.11 16.70 12.23
CA ARG A 148 -8.58 15.46 11.62
C ARG A 148 -7.79 15.78 10.35
N ASN A 149 -6.48 15.57 10.37
CA ASN A 149 -5.68 15.58 9.15
C ASN A 149 -5.54 14.15 8.60
N LEU A 150 -6.40 13.78 7.64
CA LEU A 150 -6.35 12.48 6.96
C LEU A 150 -5.52 12.52 5.65
N GLY A 151 -4.80 13.63 5.44
CA GLY A 151 -4.08 13.93 4.21
C GLY A 151 -5.00 14.24 3.03
N SER A 152 -4.39 14.42 1.86
CA SER A 152 -5.11 14.61 0.59
C SER A 152 -5.02 13.36 -0.27
N ILE A 153 -5.88 13.27 -1.29
CA ILE A 153 -5.74 12.35 -2.40
C ILE A 153 -6.03 13.14 -3.67
N GLY A 154 -5.29 12.86 -4.74
CA GLY A 154 -5.40 13.62 -5.97
C GLY A 154 -4.50 13.05 -7.06
N LEU A 155 -4.30 13.84 -8.11
CA LEU A 155 -3.50 13.42 -9.26
C LEU A 155 -2.07 12.99 -8.88
N ARG A 156 -1.49 13.64 -7.86
CA ARG A 156 -0.17 13.27 -7.31
C ARG A 156 -0.11 11.80 -6.90
N TYR A 157 -1.11 11.31 -6.17
CA TYR A 157 -1.16 9.90 -5.73
C TYR A 157 -1.24 8.94 -6.90
N LYS A 158 -2.11 9.23 -7.88
CA LYS A 158 -2.27 8.43 -9.09
C LYS A 158 -0.97 8.33 -9.88
N VAL A 159 -0.33 9.47 -10.15
CA VAL A 159 0.94 9.53 -10.90
C VAL A 159 2.03 8.80 -10.14
N TRP A 160 2.23 9.13 -8.86
CA TRP A 160 3.25 8.52 -8.03
C TRP A 160 3.08 7.00 -7.93
N ALA A 161 1.88 6.50 -7.60
CA ALA A 161 1.64 5.08 -7.42
C ALA A 161 1.88 4.29 -8.71
N ASN A 162 1.46 4.83 -9.86
CA ASN A 162 1.71 4.24 -11.16
C ASN A 162 3.22 4.19 -11.47
N GLU A 163 3.96 5.28 -11.27
CA GLU A 163 5.41 5.31 -11.51
C GLU A 163 6.17 4.40 -10.54
N PHE A 164 5.79 4.37 -9.26
CA PHE A 164 6.36 3.48 -8.27
C PHE A 164 6.18 2.01 -8.70
N HIS A 165 4.97 1.62 -9.09
CA HIS A 165 4.70 0.28 -9.62
C HIS A 165 5.54 -0.07 -10.83
N LYS A 166 5.60 0.83 -11.82
CA LYS A 166 6.39 0.61 -13.05
C LYS A 166 7.86 0.36 -12.70
N ARG A 167 8.45 1.17 -11.81
CA ARG A 167 9.84 0.96 -11.35
C ARG A 167 10.03 -0.41 -10.72
N GLN A 168 9.15 -0.81 -9.80
CA GLN A 168 9.29 -2.11 -9.14
C GLN A 168 9.11 -3.29 -10.12
N VAL A 169 8.13 -3.23 -11.02
CA VAL A 169 7.90 -4.27 -12.03
C VAL A 169 9.06 -4.38 -13.00
N TYR A 170 9.61 -3.25 -13.46
CA TYR A 170 10.75 -3.22 -14.37
C TYR A 170 11.96 -3.96 -13.79
N ILE A 171 12.27 -3.74 -12.51
CA ILE A 171 13.39 -4.42 -11.85
C ILE A 171 13.16 -5.93 -11.76
N MET A 172 11.91 -6.37 -11.57
CA MET A 172 11.55 -7.79 -11.45
C MET A 172 11.37 -8.50 -12.81
N ALA A 173 11.43 -7.77 -13.93
CA ALA A 173 11.29 -8.32 -15.28
C ALA A 173 12.64 -8.77 -15.89
N GLY A 174 13.76 -8.36 -15.29
CA GLY A 174 15.11 -8.82 -15.66
C GLY A 174 15.54 -10.07 -14.91
#